data_AF-A0A225UYW2-F1
#
_entry.id   AF-A0A225UYW2-F1
#
_cell.length_a   1.000
_cell.length_b   1.000
_cell.length_c   1.000
_cell.angle_alpha   90.00
_cell.angle_beta   90.00
_cell.angle_gamma   90.00
#
_symmetry.space_group_name_H-M   'P 1'
#
loop_
_entity.id
_entity.type
_entity.pdbx_description
1 polymer ?
#
loop_
_entity_poly.entity_id
_entity_poly.type
_entity_poly.pdbx_seq_one_letter_code
_entity_poly.pdbx_strand_id
1 'polypeptide(L)'
;MIAVKTVKVAEQTLQVYAPEFRWRAVVLHYAYGVPCVRVGQIFGISSRTVLRWYQQFKRCGHVMPGKRLKKTRQPPHVQRFVADYVKVHPCFYVEELQAALQQMFGGDTSGLAERSEEAKLLGE
;
A
#
# COMPACT_ATOMS: atom_id res chain seq x y z
N MET A 1 -31.37 11.37 43.19
CA MET A 1 -31.66 10.26 42.26
C MET A 1 -30.73 10.39 41.07
N ILE A 2 -29.96 9.34 40.81
CA ILE A 2 -28.76 9.35 39.95
C ILE A 2 -29.21 9.24 38.50
N ALA A 3 -28.85 10.23 37.68
CA ALA A 3 -29.02 10.18 36.23
C ALA A 3 -28.17 9.02 35.67
N VAL A 4 -28.85 7.95 35.29
CA VAL A 4 -28.23 6.72 34.78
C VAL A 4 -27.59 7.03 33.42
N LYS A 5 -26.26 6.89 33.41
CA LYS A 5 -25.35 6.81 32.26
C LYS A 5 -26.03 6.26 30.99
N THR A 6 -26.35 7.14 30.05
CA THR A 6 -26.84 6.78 28.70
C THR A 6 -26.05 7.51 27.61
N VAL A 7 -24.74 7.64 27.79
CA VAL A 7 -23.84 8.18 26.75
C VAL A 7 -22.66 7.23 26.47
N LYS A 8 -22.72 5.98 26.96
CA LYS A 8 -21.56 5.06 26.95
C LYS A 8 -21.76 3.78 26.15
N VAL A 9 -22.44 3.86 25.01
CA VAL A 9 -22.61 2.69 24.11
C VAL A 9 -22.29 3.03 22.65
N ALA A 10 -22.42 4.30 22.23
CA ALA A 10 -22.25 4.68 20.83
C ALA A 10 -20.82 5.08 20.41
N GLU A 11 -19.94 5.47 21.35
CA GLU A 11 -18.55 5.86 21.04
C GLU A 11 -17.52 4.71 21.19
N GLN A 12 -17.93 3.56 21.74
CA GLN A 12 -17.02 2.43 21.98
C GLN A 12 -16.86 1.48 20.78
N THR A 13 -17.69 1.61 19.73
CA THR A 13 -17.90 0.55 18.72
C THR A 13 -17.33 0.84 17.34
N LEU A 14 -16.78 2.03 17.06
CA LEU A 14 -16.35 2.40 15.70
C LEU A 14 -14.86 2.72 15.51
N GLN A 15 -14.04 2.83 16.56
CA GLN A 15 -12.65 3.31 16.40
C GLN A 15 -11.56 2.53 17.15
N VAL A 16 -11.86 1.46 17.89
CA VAL A 16 -10.89 1.02 18.90
C VAL A 16 -9.63 0.32 18.36
N TYR A 17 -9.60 -0.66 17.44
CA TYR A 17 -8.29 -1.24 17.02
C TYR A 17 -8.28 -2.04 15.71
N ALA A 18 -8.43 -1.42 14.53
CA ALA A 18 -8.13 -2.17 13.29
C ALA A 18 -6.68 -2.70 13.26
N PRO A 19 -5.64 -1.98 13.75
CA PRO A 19 -4.27 -2.47 13.84
C PRO A 19 -4.00 -3.42 14.99
N GLU A 20 -4.46 -3.09 16.19
CA GLU A 20 -4.03 -3.89 17.35
C GLU A 20 -4.75 -5.24 17.37
N PHE A 21 -5.91 -5.33 16.73
CA PHE A 21 -6.59 -6.60 16.49
C PHE A 21 -5.79 -7.52 15.57
N ARG A 22 -5.19 -6.99 14.49
CA ARG A 22 -4.34 -7.80 13.62
C ARG A 22 -3.07 -8.22 14.33
N TRP A 23 -2.46 -7.31 15.10
CA TRP A 23 -1.30 -7.62 15.92
C TRP A 23 -1.61 -8.72 16.94
N ARG A 24 -2.72 -8.62 17.67
CA ARG A 24 -3.15 -9.66 18.62
C ARG A 24 -3.35 -11.01 17.93
N ALA A 25 -3.99 -11.03 16.76
CA ALA A 25 -4.17 -12.26 15.99
C ALA A 25 -2.84 -12.89 15.54
N VAL A 26 -1.89 -12.06 15.06
CA VAL A 26 -0.56 -12.53 14.66
C VAL A 26 0.26 -13.01 15.86
N VAL A 27 0.21 -12.29 16.99
CA VAL A 27 0.92 -12.69 18.23
C VAL A 27 0.39 -14.03 18.75
N LEU A 28 -0.93 -14.22 18.80
CA LEU A 28 -1.54 -15.49 19.19
C LEU A 28 -1.06 -16.65 18.32
N HIS A 29 -0.93 -16.43 17.01
CA HIS A 29 -0.43 -17.46 16.11
C HIS A 29 1.08 -17.69 16.25
N TYR A 30 1.88 -16.62 16.23
CA TYR A 30 3.34 -16.67 16.15
C TYR A 30 4.01 -16.97 17.49
N ALA A 31 3.65 -16.25 18.56
CA ALA A 31 4.28 -16.38 19.86
C ALA A 31 3.71 -17.54 20.67
N TYR A 32 2.40 -17.78 20.56
CA TYR A 32 1.70 -18.80 21.34
C TYR A 32 1.38 -20.08 20.56
N GLY A 33 1.74 -20.13 19.26
CA GLY A 33 1.54 -21.32 18.42
C GLY A 33 0.07 -21.68 18.16
N VAL A 34 -0.88 -20.78 18.39
CA VAL A 34 -2.30 -21.07 18.24
C VAL A 34 -2.64 -21.23 16.74
N PRO A 35 -3.31 -22.32 16.31
CA PRO A 35 -3.66 -22.51 14.91
C PRO A 35 -4.54 -21.37 14.36
N CYS A 36 -4.32 -20.97 13.10
CA CYS A 36 -5.07 -19.89 12.44
C CYS A 36 -6.60 -20.08 12.48
N VAL A 37 -7.08 -21.33 12.50
CA VAL A 37 -8.51 -21.65 12.63
C VAL A 37 -9.05 -21.21 13.99
N ARG A 38 -8.34 -21.52 15.08
CA ARG A 38 -8.73 -21.15 16.44
C ARG A 38 -8.61 -19.64 16.67
N VAL A 39 -7.55 -19.02 16.16
CA VAL A 39 -7.41 -17.55 16.17
C VAL A 39 -8.59 -16.90 15.42
N GLY A 40 -8.95 -17.43 14.26
CA GLY A 40 -10.10 -16.96 13.49
C GLY A 40 -11.42 -17.04 14.28
N GLN A 41 -11.64 -18.13 15.01
CA GLN A 41 -12.83 -18.29 15.88
C GLN A 41 -12.85 -17.27 17.03
N ILE A 42 -11.73 -17.06 17.72
CA ILE A 42 -11.61 -16.08 18.82
C ILE A 42 -11.97 -14.66 18.35
N PHE A 43 -11.52 -14.33 17.15
CA PHE A 43 -11.65 -13.00 16.57
C PHE A 43 -12.85 -12.86 15.62
N GLY A 44 -13.66 -13.91 15.40
CA GLY A 44 -14.78 -13.87 14.45
C GLY A 44 -14.37 -13.58 13.00
N ILE A 45 -13.16 -13.98 12.57
CA ILE A 45 -12.62 -13.77 11.22
C ILE A 45 -12.21 -15.08 10.56
N SER A 46 -12.09 -15.09 9.23
CA SER A 46 -11.64 -16.28 8.51
C SER A 46 -10.19 -16.64 8.87
N SER A 47 -9.90 -17.93 8.95
CA SER A 47 -8.53 -18.45 9.15
C SER A 47 -7.57 -17.98 8.04
N ARG A 48 -8.08 -17.81 6.82
CA ARG A 48 -7.33 -17.24 5.69
C ARG A 48 -6.90 -15.79 5.94
N THR A 49 -7.74 -15.01 6.62
CA THR A 49 -7.41 -13.63 6.99
C THR A 49 -6.23 -13.60 7.96
N VAL A 50 -6.27 -14.44 8.99
CA VAL A 50 -5.16 -14.59 9.96
C VAL A 50 -3.88 -15.02 9.26
N LEU A 51 -3.97 -16.01 8.36
CA LEU A 51 -2.81 -16.49 7.59
C LEU A 51 -2.20 -15.38 6.72
N ARG A 52 -3.03 -14.57 6.04
CA ARG A 52 -2.54 -13.44 5.24
C ARG A 52 -1.81 -12.40 6.11
N TRP A 53 -2.33 -12.08 7.29
CA TRP A 53 -1.68 -11.16 8.23
C TRP A 53 -0.35 -11.71 8.72
N TYR A 54 -0.30 -13.00 9.06
CA TYR A 54 0.94 -13.67 9.46
C TYR A 54 1.99 -13.68 8.34
N GLN A 55 1.59 -13.99 7.10
CA GLN A 55 2.49 -13.93 5.94
C GLN A 55 3.00 -12.51 5.68
N GLN A 56 2.15 -11.50 5.83
CA GLN A 56 2.54 -10.09 5.72
C GLN A 56 3.57 -9.72 6.80
N PHE A 57 3.36 -10.14 8.04
CA PHE A 57 4.32 -9.97 9.13
C PHE A 57 5.66 -10.64 8.82
N LYS A 58 5.66 -11.90 8.36
CA LYS A 58 6.88 -12.60 7.96
C LYS A 58 7.65 -11.89 6.85
N ARG A 59 6.95 -11.23 5.93
CA ARG A 59 7.56 -10.57 4.77
C ARG A 59 8.09 -9.18 5.10
N CYS A 60 7.34 -8.40 5.87
CA CYS A 60 7.59 -6.96 6.04
C CYS A 60 7.88 -6.55 7.49
N GLY A 61 7.86 -7.48 8.44
CA GLY A 61 7.98 -7.19 9.88
C GLY A 61 6.77 -6.46 10.48
N HIS A 62 5.72 -6.23 9.68
CA HIS A 62 4.57 -5.40 10.06
C HIS A 62 3.27 -6.02 9.58
N VAL A 63 2.19 -5.90 10.37
CA VAL A 63 0.90 -6.55 10.07
C VAL A 63 0.00 -5.68 9.20
N MET A 64 0.22 -4.36 9.16
CA MET A 64 -0.45 -3.49 8.21
C MET A 64 0.21 -3.55 6.82
N PRO A 65 -0.60 -3.57 5.75
CA PRO A 65 -0.06 -3.34 4.42
C PRO A 65 0.52 -1.93 4.38
N GLY A 66 1.73 -1.78 3.84
CA GLY A 66 2.29 -0.48 3.54
C GLY A 66 1.43 0.31 2.55
N LYS A 67 1.71 1.61 2.40
CA LYS A 67 1.09 2.42 1.34
C LYS A 67 1.39 1.76 0.00
N ARG A 68 0.35 1.27 -0.68
CA ARG A 68 0.48 0.82 -2.07
C ARG A 68 0.82 2.08 -2.86
N LEU A 69 1.96 2.09 -3.54
CA LEU A 69 2.27 3.14 -4.50
C LEU A 69 1.08 3.20 -5.48
N LYS A 70 0.38 4.34 -5.49
CA LYS A 70 -0.66 4.59 -6.47
C LYS A 70 0.06 4.63 -7.81
N LYS A 71 -0.12 3.59 -8.64
CA LYS A 71 0.31 3.65 -10.02
C LYS A 71 -0.58 4.67 -10.70
N THR A 72 -0.11 5.90 -10.86
CA THR A 72 -0.79 6.87 -11.73
C THR A 72 -0.85 6.25 -13.11
N ARG A 73 -2.06 5.90 -13.55
CA ARG A 73 -2.26 5.40 -14.90
C ARG A 73 -1.95 6.55 -15.84
N GLN A 74 -0.89 6.42 -16.62
CA GLN A 74 -0.58 7.37 -17.68
C GLN A 74 -1.76 7.40 -18.67
N PRO A 75 -2.17 8.56 -19.20
CA PRO A 75 -3.23 8.64 -20.18
C PRO A 75 -2.98 7.71 -21.38
N PRO A 76 -4.02 7.14 -22.01
CA PRO A 76 -3.84 6.20 -23.13
C PRO A 76 -3.04 6.77 -24.30
N HIS A 77 -3.14 8.08 -24.55
CA HIS A 77 -2.40 8.75 -25.62
C HIS A 77 -0.89 8.81 -25.34
N VAL A 78 -0.48 9.01 -24.08
CA VAL A 78 0.93 9.00 -23.67
C VAL A 78 1.51 7.59 -23.84
N GLN A 79 0.77 6.56 -23.44
CA GLN A 79 1.22 5.17 -23.60
C GLN A 79 1.40 4.79 -25.07
N ARG A 80 0.47 5.22 -25.94
CA ARG A 80 0.57 4.97 -27.39
C ARG A 80 1.80 5.66 -27.97
N PHE A 81 2.04 6.92 -27.61
CA PHE A 81 3.24 7.65 -28.01
C PHE A 81 4.52 6.92 -27.60
N VAL A 82 4.65 6.51 -26.34
CA VAL A 82 5.84 5.76 -25.87
C VAL A 82 6.00 4.46 -26.65
N ALA A 83 4.91 3.73 -26.91
CA ALA A 83 4.96 2.48 -27.65
C ALA A 83 5.41 2.66 -29.10
N ASP A 84 5.02 3.76 -29.74
CA ASP A 84 5.44 4.09 -31.10
C ASP A 84 6.87 4.64 -31.14
N TYR A 85 7.25 5.47 -30.17
CA TYR A 85 8.60 6.02 -30.03
C TYR A 85 9.66 4.94 -29.87
N VAL A 86 9.43 3.96 -28.99
CA VAL A 86 10.36 2.84 -28.74
C VAL A 86 10.54 1.95 -29.98
N LYS A 87 9.53 1.85 -30.86
CA LYS A 87 9.65 1.09 -32.12
C LYS A 87 10.51 1.82 -33.15
N VAL A 88 10.37 3.14 -33.24
CA VAL A 88 11.13 3.97 -34.19
C VAL A 88 12.57 4.16 -33.72
N HIS A 89 12.77 4.23 -32.39
CA HIS A 89 14.06 4.43 -31.76
C HIS A 89 14.39 3.24 -30.83
N PRO A 90 15.02 2.15 -31.33
CA PRO A 90 15.34 0.98 -30.51
C PRO A 90 16.50 1.23 -29.53
N CYS A 91 17.33 2.24 -29.80
CA CYS A 91 18.41 2.70 -28.93
C CYS A 91 18.20 4.19 -28.67
N PHE A 92 17.68 4.52 -27.48
CA PHE A 92 17.46 5.89 -27.03
C PHE A 92 17.83 5.98 -25.55
N TYR A 93 18.18 7.19 -25.11
CA TYR A 93 18.40 7.48 -23.71
C TYR A 93 17.09 7.86 -23.02
N VAL A 94 16.96 7.58 -21.72
CA VAL A 94 15.71 7.88 -20.97
C VAL A 94 15.37 9.37 -21.03
N GLU A 95 16.40 10.20 -21.02
CA GLU A 95 16.35 11.65 -21.12
C GLU A 95 15.76 12.12 -22.45
N GLU A 96 16.06 11.42 -23.57
CA GLU A 96 15.52 11.74 -24.89
C GLU A 96 14.02 11.45 -24.95
N LEU A 97 13.59 10.31 -24.40
CA LEU A 97 12.17 10.00 -24.29
C LEU A 97 11.45 10.99 -23.37
N GLN A 98 12.07 11.40 -22.27
CA GLN A 98 11.51 12.41 -21.38
C GLN A 98 11.38 13.77 -22.08
N ALA A 99 12.39 14.20 -22.83
CA ALA A 99 12.33 15.44 -23.61
C ALA A 99 11.23 15.38 -24.68
N ALA A 100 11.12 14.27 -25.41
CA ALA A 100 10.06 14.07 -26.41
C ALA A 100 8.66 14.07 -25.78
N LEU A 101 8.50 13.47 -24.60
CA LEU A 101 7.26 13.49 -23.84
C LEU A 101 6.91 14.90 -23.34
N GLN A 102 7.90 15.66 -22.84
CA GLN A 102 7.70 17.04 -22.40
C GLN A 102 7.35 17.96 -23.57
N GLN A 103 8.00 17.78 -24.72
CA GLN A 103 7.69 18.53 -25.94
C GLN A 103 6.26 18.29 -26.42
N MET A 104 5.76 17.05 -26.30
CA MET A 104 4.43 16.66 -26.80
C MET A 104 3.30 16.86 -25.78
N PHE A 105 3.58 16.74 -24.48
CA PHE A 105 2.57 16.67 -23.42
C PHE A 105 2.87 17.56 -22.21
N GLY A 106 3.70 18.60 -22.35
CA GLY A 106 4.41 19.38 -21.31
C GLY A 106 3.66 19.95 -20.08
N GLY A 107 2.43 19.56 -19.80
CA GLY A 107 1.72 19.77 -18.53
C GLY A 107 1.15 18.51 -17.86
N ASP A 108 1.03 17.38 -18.57
CA ASP A 108 0.28 16.18 -18.11
C ASP A 108 1.17 15.03 -17.61
N THR A 109 2.51 15.15 -17.72
CA THR A 109 3.47 14.06 -17.41
C THR A 109 4.18 14.22 -16.06
N SER A 110 3.54 14.88 -15.08
CA SER A 110 4.13 15.21 -13.77
C SER A 110 4.67 13.99 -13.00
N GLY A 111 4.22 12.77 -13.34
CA GLY A 111 4.66 11.53 -12.68
C GLY A 111 5.95 10.89 -13.20
N LEU A 112 6.63 11.47 -14.21
CA LEU A 112 7.88 10.91 -14.75
C LEU A 112 9.15 11.57 -14.19
N ALA A 113 9.07 12.83 -13.75
CA ALA A 113 10.24 13.62 -13.35
C ALA A 113 10.70 13.41 -11.89
N GLU A 114 9.80 13.04 -10.97
CA GLU A 114 10.12 12.98 -9.52
C GLU A 114 11.03 11.80 -9.11
N ARG A 115 11.33 10.86 -10.00
CA ARG A 115 12.09 9.66 -9.63
C ARG A 115 13.62 9.81 -9.70
N SER A 116 14.12 10.94 -10.22
CA SER A 116 15.56 11.17 -10.40
C SER A 116 16.23 11.87 -9.19
N GLU A 117 15.49 12.59 -8.35
CA GLU A 117 16.10 13.41 -7.28
C GLU A 117 16.23 12.69 -5.92
N GLU A 118 15.38 11.70 -5.62
CA GLU A 118 15.44 10.99 -4.32
C GLU A 118 16.67 10.06 -4.15
N ALA A 119 17.42 9.76 -5.21
CA ALA A 119 18.62 8.93 -5.12
C ALA A 119 19.89 9.69 -4.68
N LYS A 120 19.82 11.02 -4.53
CA LYS A 120 20.99 11.87 -4.20
C LYS A 120 21.10 12.29 -2.73
N LEU A 121 20.15 11.94 -1.86
CA LEU A 121 20.08 12.42 -0.47
C LEU A 121 20.21 11.33 0.62
N LEU A 122 20.70 10.13 0.29
CA LEU A 122 21.01 9.08 1.27
C LEU A 122 22.48 8.63 1.16
N GLY A 123 23.38 9.60 1.06
CA GLY A 123 24.81 9.35 0.94
C GLY A 123 25.65 10.52 1.43
N GLU A 124 25.41 10.98 2.65
CA GLU A 124 26.40 11.63 3.51
C GLU A 124 26.21 11.17 4.97
#